data_AF-A0A7C2AFL8-F1
#
_entry.id   AF-A0A7C2AFL8-F1
#
_cell.length_a   1.000
_cell.length_b   1.000
_cell.length_c   1.000
_cell.angle_alpha   90.00
_cell.angle_beta   90.00
_cell.angle_gamma   90.00
#
_symmetry.space_group_name_H-M   'P 1'
#
loop_
_entity.id
_entity.type
_entity.pdbx_description
1 polymer ?
#
loop_
_entity_poly.entity_id
_entity_poly.type
_entity_poly.pdbx_seq_one_letter_code
_entity_poly.pdbx_strand_id
1 'polypeptide(L)'
;MKTHKSYAFSEPEFHLNSGSIHAKLRGTMLNIDDVTSVSRGPYEMLLWFKLNAASDLDGCLVSLTGMTLKNTETDDLVPISKIVTATFRQKPDGGFIASINIKNLHLLYADHEMRFVYSFNDNCGLIEAPSSVSMVFVKDYSERKISFWDVLMGI
;
A
#
# COMPACT_ATOMS: atom_id res chain seq x y z
N MET A 1 26.53 -3.98 -17.31
CA MET A 1 26.12 -4.02 -15.89
C MET A 1 25.22 -2.82 -15.66
N LYS A 2 24.01 -3.02 -15.15
CA LYS A 2 23.00 -1.97 -15.00
C LYS A 2 22.85 -1.60 -13.53
N THR A 3 22.88 -0.33 -13.20
CA THR A 3 22.62 0.19 -11.86
C THR A 3 21.13 0.47 -11.70
N HIS A 4 20.52 -0.13 -10.67
CA HIS A 4 19.14 0.12 -10.29
C HIS A 4 19.09 0.92 -8.99
N LYS A 5 18.45 2.08 -9.03
CA LYS A 5 18.17 2.90 -7.84
C LYS A 5 16.69 2.82 -7.51
N SER A 6 16.36 2.46 -6.27
CA SER A 6 15.00 2.33 -5.79
C SER A 6 14.74 3.38 -4.73
N TYR A 7 13.80 4.30 -5.02
CA TYR A 7 13.22 5.22 -4.07
C TYR A 7 11.95 4.60 -3.50
N ALA A 8 12.12 3.48 -2.79
CA ALA A 8 11.01 2.75 -2.19
C ALA A 8 10.63 3.35 -0.84
N PHE A 9 9.54 2.83 -0.28
CA PHE A 9 9.09 3.10 1.07
C PHE A 9 8.92 1.79 1.82
N SER A 10 8.94 1.87 3.15
CA SER A 10 8.55 0.76 4.02
C SER A 10 7.13 0.26 3.71
N GLU A 11 6.86 -0.99 4.10
CA GLU A 11 5.53 -1.59 4.02
C GLU A 11 4.92 -1.62 5.43
N PRO A 12 4.24 -0.54 5.89
CA PRO A 12 3.63 -0.53 7.21
C PRO A 12 2.51 -1.56 7.34
N GLU A 13 2.39 -2.11 8.53
CA GLU A 13 1.32 -3.02 8.95
C GLU A 13 0.64 -2.47 10.20
N PHE A 14 -0.69 -2.60 10.25
CA PHE A 14 -1.52 -2.29 11.41
C PHE A 14 -2.32 -3.53 11.78
N HIS A 15 -2.20 -3.97 13.03
CA HIS A 15 -2.90 -5.16 13.51
C HIS A 15 -4.31 -4.81 13.98
N LEU A 16 -5.27 -5.61 13.54
CA LEU A 16 -6.64 -5.63 14.01
C LEU A 16 -6.84 -6.84 14.93
N ASN A 17 -7.90 -6.82 15.73
CA ASN A 17 -8.25 -8.01 16.53
C ASN A 17 -8.57 -9.23 15.65
N SER A 18 -9.11 -8.99 14.46
CA SER A 18 -9.57 -10.01 13.50
C SER A 18 -8.65 -10.17 12.28
N GLY A 19 -7.49 -9.51 12.24
CA GLY A 19 -6.63 -9.53 11.06
C GLY A 19 -5.54 -8.44 11.05
N SER A 20 -5.18 -7.97 9.86
CA SER A 20 -4.24 -6.85 9.70
C SER A 20 -4.52 -6.04 8.44
N ILE A 21 -4.06 -4.80 8.45
CA ILE A 21 -4.09 -3.88 7.33
C ILE A 21 -2.65 -3.62 6.94
N HIS A 22 -2.35 -3.69 5.66
CA HIS A 22 -1.02 -3.43 5.14
C HIS A 22 -1.08 -2.40 4.03
N ALA A 23 -0.05 -1.58 3.92
CA ALA A 23 0.06 -0.63 2.83
C ALA A 23 1.45 -0.66 2.19
N LYS A 24 1.51 -0.31 0.90
CA LYS A 24 2.75 -0.24 0.12
C LYS A 24 2.66 0.88 -0.91
N LEU A 25 3.73 1.66 -1.03
CA LEU A 25 3.92 2.60 -2.14
C LEU A 25 4.89 2.01 -3.16
N ARG A 26 4.46 1.96 -4.42
CA ARG A 26 5.26 1.46 -5.53
C ARG A 26 5.60 2.60 -6.49
N GLY A 27 6.89 2.87 -6.67
CA GLY A 27 7.36 3.85 -7.64
C GLY A 27 7.26 3.35 -9.08
N THR A 28 7.07 4.29 -10.01
CA THR A 28 7.14 4.02 -11.45
C THR A 28 8.61 3.83 -11.86
N MET A 29 8.90 2.76 -12.61
CA MET A 29 10.24 2.48 -13.10
C MET A 29 10.51 3.28 -14.38
N LEU A 30 11.62 4.01 -14.39
CA LEU A 30 12.10 4.81 -15.51
C LEU A 30 13.52 4.37 -15.87
N ASN A 31 13.77 4.10 -17.14
CA ASN A 31 15.13 3.92 -17.65
C ASN A 31 15.68 5.31 -17.99
N ILE A 32 16.79 5.69 -17.36
CA ILE A 32 17.45 6.97 -17.65
C ILE A 32 18.37 6.81 -18.85
N ASP A 33 19.14 5.73 -18.85
CA ASP A 33 20.04 5.34 -19.92
C ASP A 33 20.15 3.80 -19.98
N ASP A 34 20.96 3.28 -20.89
CA ASP A 34 21.19 1.83 -21.07
C ASP A 34 21.84 1.17 -19.84
N VAL A 35 22.34 1.97 -18.90
CA VAL A 35 23.16 1.53 -17.76
C VAL A 35 22.47 1.82 -16.43
N THR A 36 21.37 2.56 -16.39
CA THR A 36 20.75 3.09 -15.18
C THR A 36 19.23 3.09 -15.28
N SER A 37 18.59 2.48 -14.28
CA SER A 37 17.14 2.56 -14.07
C SER A 37 16.82 3.07 -12.67
N VAL A 38 15.73 3.84 -12.57
CA VAL A 38 15.29 4.47 -11.33
C VAL A 38 13.81 4.20 -11.12
N SER A 39 13.44 3.67 -9.95
CA SER A 39 12.05 3.60 -9.50
C SER A 39 11.75 4.79 -8.59
N ARG A 40 10.84 5.69 -9.00
CA ARG A 40 10.48 6.91 -8.26
C ARG A 40 9.04 7.34 -8.55
N GLY A 41 8.61 8.48 -7.98
CA GLY A 41 7.29 9.07 -8.25
C GLY A 41 7.01 9.33 -9.75
N PRO A 42 5.74 9.28 -10.21
CA PRO A 42 4.53 9.10 -9.41
C PRO A 42 4.41 7.68 -8.84
N TYR A 43 3.79 7.59 -7.66
CA TYR A 43 3.64 6.35 -6.91
C TYR A 43 2.23 5.76 -7.07
N GLU A 44 2.14 4.44 -7.02
CA GLU A 44 0.88 3.71 -6.82
C GLU A 44 0.83 3.22 -5.37
N MET A 45 -0.27 3.47 -4.67
CA MET A 45 -0.50 2.95 -3.32
C MET A 45 -1.39 1.72 -3.37
N LEU A 46 -0.87 0.64 -2.82
CA LEU A 46 -1.59 -0.60 -2.59
C LEU A 46 -1.91 -0.69 -1.10
N LEU A 47 -3.19 -0.81 -0.77
CA LEU A 47 -3.67 -1.02 0.59
C LEU A 47 -4.47 -2.31 0.59
N TRP A 48 -4.20 -3.22 1.51
CA TRP A 48 -4.95 -4.46 1.61
C TRP A 48 -5.24 -4.85 3.05
N PHE A 49 -6.44 -5.37 3.25
CA PHE A 49 -6.95 -5.88 4.51
C PHE A 49 -6.88 -7.40 4.44
N LYS A 50 -6.25 -8.02 5.43
CA LYS A 50 -6.28 -9.46 5.66
C LYS A 50 -7.13 -9.73 6.88
N LEU A 51 -8.11 -10.61 6.77
CA LEU A 51 -8.91 -11.05 7.91
C LEU A 51 -8.73 -12.55 8.13
N ASN A 52 -8.59 -12.91 9.39
CA ASN A 52 -8.52 -14.28 9.90
C ASN A 52 -9.92 -14.67 10.40
N ALA A 53 -10.93 -14.63 9.53
CA ALA A 53 -12.30 -14.98 9.91
C ALA A 53 -12.52 -16.49 9.78
N ALA A 54 -13.21 -17.09 10.76
CA ALA A 54 -13.61 -18.50 10.77
C ALA A 54 -14.93 -18.76 10.01
N SER A 55 -15.63 -17.71 9.61
CA SER A 55 -16.93 -17.75 8.95
C SER A 55 -16.86 -17.13 7.56
N ASP A 56 -17.78 -17.56 6.69
CA ASP A 56 -17.90 -17.03 5.34
C ASP A 56 -18.16 -15.52 5.36
N LEU A 57 -17.30 -14.76 4.68
CA LEU A 57 -17.40 -13.31 4.53
C LEU A 57 -17.98 -12.94 3.14
N ASP A 58 -18.80 -13.80 2.55
CA ASP A 58 -19.40 -13.54 1.25
C ASP A 58 -20.17 -12.21 1.24
N GLY A 59 -19.86 -11.35 0.28
CA GLY A 59 -20.41 -9.99 0.18
C GLY A 59 -19.93 -8.99 1.25
N CYS A 60 -18.94 -9.33 2.09
CA CYS A 60 -18.30 -8.40 3.01
C CYS A 60 -17.48 -7.34 2.24
N LEU A 61 -17.67 -6.08 2.61
CA LEU A 61 -17.04 -4.92 1.98
C LEU A 61 -16.40 -4.04 3.05
N VAL A 62 -15.20 -3.54 2.75
CA VAL A 62 -14.58 -2.45 3.50
C VAL A 62 -14.74 -1.15 2.73
N SER A 63 -15.14 -0.09 3.44
CA SER A 63 -15.23 1.27 2.92
C SER A 63 -14.20 2.14 3.62
N LEU A 64 -13.45 2.92 2.83
CA LEU A 64 -12.46 3.87 3.31
C LEU A 64 -12.91 5.29 3.01
N THR A 65 -12.76 6.16 4.01
CA THR A 65 -13.12 7.57 3.94
C THR A 65 -12.01 8.43 4.56
N GLY A 66 -11.97 9.71 4.19
CA GLY A 66 -11.07 10.69 4.80
C GLY A 66 -9.57 10.37 4.64
N MET A 67 -9.19 9.66 3.56
CA MET A 67 -7.81 9.24 3.36
C MET A 67 -6.93 10.44 3.02
N THR A 68 -5.84 10.60 3.76
CA THR A 68 -4.85 11.66 3.58
C THR A 68 -3.44 11.10 3.69
N LEU A 69 -2.52 11.65 2.90
CA LEU A 69 -1.08 11.44 3.04
C LEU A 69 -0.46 12.76 3.47
N LYS A 70 0.23 12.77 4.60
CA LYS A 70 0.91 13.95 5.13
C LYS A 70 2.42 13.77 4.98
N ASN A 71 3.10 14.70 4.33
CA ASN A 71 4.55 14.76 4.37
C ASN A 71 4.98 15.15 5.79
N THR A 72 5.78 14.32 6.46
CA THR A 72 6.17 14.57 7.86
C THR A 72 7.26 15.62 8.00
N GLU A 73 7.94 15.99 6.92
CA GLU A 73 8.99 17.01 6.91
C GLU A 73 8.43 18.41 6.63
N THR A 74 7.46 18.54 5.71
CA THR A 74 6.88 19.83 5.30
C THR A 74 5.48 20.10 5.86
N ASP A 75 4.87 19.11 6.51
CA ASP A 75 3.46 19.10 6.92
C ASP A 75 2.44 19.22 5.77
N ASP A 76 2.88 19.14 4.52
CA ASP A 76 2.00 19.20 3.35
C ASP A 76 1.05 18.00 3.29
N LEU A 77 -0.22 18.28 2.99
CA LEU A 77 -1.27 17.27 2.89
C LEU A 77 -1.61 16.99 1.42
N VAL A 78 -1.59 15.71 1.06
CA VAL A 78 -2.08 15.19 -0.21
C VAL A 78 -3.41 14.46 0.08
N PRO A 79 -4.56 15.12 -0.12
CA PRO A 79 -5.86 14.50 0.13
C PRO A 79 -6.17 13.47 -0.95
N ILE A 80 -6.69 12.31 -0.53
CA ILE A 80 -7.23 11.28 -1.41
C ILE A 80 -8.74 11.32 -1.24
N SER A 81 -9.37 12.25 -1.97
CA SER A 81 -10.75 12.69 -1.72
C SER A 81 -11.86 11.70 -2.13
N LYS A 82 -11.51 10.48 -2.52
CA LYS A 82 -12.49 9.48 -2.99
C LYS A 82 -12.80 8.51 -1.86
N ILE A 83 -14.10 8.28 -1.63
CA ILE A 83 -14.54 7.10 -0.88
C ILE A 83 -14.13 5.89 -1.72
N VAL A 84 -13.40 4.95 -1.13
CA VAL A 84 -12.95 3.75 -1.82
C VAL A 84 -13.51 2.54 -1.12
N THR A 85 -14.13 1.65 -1.89
CA THR A 85 -14.70 0.41 -1.37
C THR A 85 -13.98 -0.78 -1.98
N ALA A 86 -13.83 -1.86 -1.22
CA ALA A 86 -13.30 -3.12 -1.71
C ALA A 86 -14.01 -4.30 -1.06
N THR A 87 -14.29 -5.33 -1.88
CA THR A 87 -14.91 -6.57 -1.42
C THR A 87 -13.85 -7.55 -0.97
N PHE A 88 -14.11 -8.24 0.14
CA PHE A 88 -13.27 -9.35 0.57
C PHE A 88 -13.43 -10.54 -0.37
N ARG A 89 -12.31 -11.20 -0.65
CA ARG A 89 -12.25 -12.43 -1.43
C ARG A 89 -11.53 -13.48 -0.60
N GLN A 90 -12.09 -14.69 -0.57
CA GLN A 90 -11.44 -15.82 0.06
C GLN A 90 -10.19 -16.21 -0.73
N LYS A 91 -9.09 -16.45 -0.03
CA LYS A 91 -7.86 -17.01 -0.57
C LYS A 91 -7.84 -18.53 -0.37
N PRO A 92 -7.05 -19.26 -1.18
CA PRO A 92 -6.91 -20.71 -1.05
C PRO A 92 -6.38 -21.17 0.33
N ASP A 93 -5.67 -20.29 1.05
CA ASP A 93 -5.17 -20.54 2.40
C ASP A 93 -6.24 -20.39 3.49
N GLY A 94 -7.49 -20.10 3.11
CA GLY A 94 -8.62 -19.91 4.03
C GLY A 94 -8.74 -18.49 4.59
N GLY A 95 -7.78 -17.59 4.32
CA GLY A 95 -7.86 -16.18 4.72
C GLY A 95 -8.72 -15.34 3.78
N PHE A 96 -9.13 -14.16 4.21
CA PHE A 96 -9.85 -13.21 3.36
C PHE A 96 -9.00 -11.99 3.06
N ILE A 97 -9.04 -11.50 1.82
CA ILE A 97 -8.33 -10.29 1.40
C ILE A 97 -9.25 -9.31 0.67
N ALA A 98 -9.17 -8.03 1.04
CA ALA A 98 -9.69 -6.92 0.25
C ALA A 98 -8.51 -6.02 -0.14
N SER A 99 -8.46 -5.57 -1.39
CA SER A 99 -7.34 -4.76 -1.90
C SER A 99 -7.82 -3.52 -2.63
N ILE A 100 -7.15 -2.42 -2.37
CA ILE A 100 -7.41 -1.09 -2.92
C ILE A 100 -6.12 -0.59 -3.57
N ASN A 101 -6.25 -0.10 -4.80
CA ASN A 101 -5.14 0.49 -5.54
C ASN A 101 -5.47 1.94 -5.91
N ILE A 102 -4.63 2.87 -5.45
CA ILE A 102 -4.72 4.30 -5.76
C ILE A 102 -3.50 4.67 -6.59
N LYS A 103 -3.75 5.11 -7.83
CA LYS A 103 -2.72 5.37 -8.82
C LYS A 103 -2.36 6.85 -8.90
N ASN A 104 -1.18 7.13 -9.47
CA ASN A 104 -0.73 8.47 -9.83
C ASN A 104 -0.62 9.43 -8.64
N LEU A 105 -0.09 8.96 -7.51
CA LEU A 105 0.21 9.81 -6.36
C LEU A 105 1.52 10.55 -6.59
N HIS A 106 1.43 11.86 -6.75
CA HIS A 106 2.58 12.75 -6.89
C HIS A 106 3.13 13.10 -5.50
N LEU A 107 3.88 12.18 -4.92
CA LEU A 107 4.54 12.37 -3.63
C LEU A 107 6.00 12.76 -3.82
N LEU A 108 6.50 13.60 -2.93
CA LEU A 108 7.93 13.84 -2.79
C LEU A 108 8.60 12.61 -2.17
N TYR A 109 9.92 12.48 -2.31
CA TYR A 109 10.66 11.43 -1.63
C TYR A 109 11.01 11.87 -0.19
N ALA A 110 10.02 11.79 0.67
CA ALA A 110 10.08 12.14 2.10
C ALA A 110 9.28 11.11 2.90
N ASP A 111 9.39 11.11 4.22
CA ASP A 111 8.53 10.25 5.05
C ASP A 111 7.07 10.76 4.98
N HIS A 112 6.11 9.84 4.89
CA HIS A 112 4.69 10.17 4.78
C HIS A 112 3.86 9.43 5.82
N GLU A 113 3.00 10.17 6.53
CA GLU A 113 1.98 9.59 7.40
C GLU A 113 0.67 9.47 6.63
N MET A 114 0.18 8.24 6.46
CA MET A 114 -1.13 7.96 5.90
C MET A 114 -2.17 7.84 7.01
N ARG A 115 -3.26 8.60 6.90
CA ARG A 115 -4.41 8.49 7.79
C ARG A 115 -5.67 8.20 7.00
N PHE A 116 -6.49 7.27 7.46
CA PHE A 116 -7.80 6.98 6.86
C PHE A 116 -8.77 6.45 7.91
N VAL A 117 -10.06 6.57 7.63
CA VAL A 117 -11.13 5.95 8.43
C VAL A 117 -11.68 4.78 7.64
N TYR A 118 -11.79 3.60 8.26
CA TYR A 118 -12.40 2.42 7.66
C TYR A 118 -13.68 2.03 8.37
N SER A 119 -14.59 1.40 7.63
CA SER A 119 -15.78 0.73 8.18
C SER A 119 -16.09 -0.53 7.39
N PHE A 120 -16.50 -1.59 8.08
CA PHE A 120 -17.04 -2.79 7.47
C PHE A 120 -18.55 -2.67 7.26
N ASN A 121 -19.11 -3.33 6.25
CA ASN A 121 -20.55 -3.44 6.12
C ASN A 121 -21.11 -4.53 7.05
N ASP A 122 -22.42 -4.48 7.31
CA ASP A 122 -23.09 -5.37 8.26
C ASP A 122 -22.96 -6.87 7.90
N ASN A 123 -22.72 -7.17 6.62
CA ASN A 123 -22.51 -8.54 6.13
C ASN A 123 -21.17 -9.16 6.56
N CYS A 124 -20.24 -8.37 7.09
CA CYS A 124 -18.96 -8.89 7.56
C CYS A 124 -19.06 -9.68 8.87
N GLY A 125 -20.20 -9.62 9.58
CA GLY A 125 -20.35 -10.21 10.93
C GLY A 125 -19.43 -9.56 11.99
N LEU A 126 -18.65 -8.56 11.59
CA LEU A 126 -17.76 -7.75 12.38
C LEU A 126 -18.44 -6.38 12.56
N ILE A 127 -19.21 -6.24 13.64
CA ILE A 127 -19.77 -4.94 14.02
C ILE A 127 -18.62 -4.14 14.66
N GLU A 128 -17.72 -3.62 13.83
CA GLU A 128 -16.73 -2.63 14.26
C GLU A 128 -17.22 -1.24 13.89
N ALA A 129 -17.26 -0.35 14.89
CA ALA A 129 -17.50 1.06 14.65
C ALA A 129 -16.43 1.63 13.69
N PRO A 130 -16.76 2.64 12.87
CA PRO A 130 -15.80 3.28 12.00
C PRO A 130 -14.56 3.69 12.79
N SER A 131 -13.39 3.22 12.37
CA SER A 131 -12.14 3.35 13.12
C SER A 131 -11.10 4.08 12.28
N SER A 132 -10.35 4.97 12.94
CA SER A 132 -9.27 5.73 12.33
C SER A 132 -7.95 4.98 12.46
N VAL A 133 -7.20 4.90 11.37
CA VAL A 133 -5.90 4.24 11.30
C VAL A 133 -4.87 5.24 10.83
N SER A 134 -3.69 5.20 11.46
CA SER A 134 -2.50 5.92 11.01
C SER A 134 -1.38 4.91 10.73
N MET A 135 -0.72 5.08 9.60
CA MET A 135 0.42 4.27 9.16
C MET A 135 1.52 5.19 8.63
N VAL A 136 2.79 4.84 8.86
CA VAL A 136 3.93 5.65 8.42
C VAL A 136 4.71 4.93 7.33
N PHE A 137 4.83 5.58 6.18
CA PHE A 137 5.75 5.22 5.10
C PHE A 137 7.10 5.90 5.37
N VAL A 138 8.11 5.10 5.67
CA VAL A 138 9.49 5.55 5.85
C VAL A 138 10.24 5.36 4.54
N LYS A 139 10.98 6.37 4.12
CA LYS A 139 11.79 6.32 2.90
C LYS A 139 12.88 5.25 3.02
N ASP A 140 12.97 4.37 2.02
CA ASP A 140 13.96 3.30 1.96
C ASP A 140 14.68 3.36 0.61
N TYR A 141 15.88 3.95 0.62
CA TYR A 141 16.72 4.06 -0.57
C TYR A 141 17.59 2.83 -0.70
N SER A 142 17.55 2.19 -1.86
CA SER A 142 18.51 1.14 -2.19
C SER A 142 19.10 1.29 -3.58
N GLU A 143 20.37 0.96 -3.69
CA GLU A 143 21.11 0.92 -4.96
C GLU A 143 21.69 -0.47 -5.16
N ARG A 144 21.44 -1.06 -6.33
CA ARG A 144 21.90 -2.40 -6.69
C ARG A 144 22.52 -2.38 -8.07
N LYS A 145 23.65 -3.08 -8.23
CA LYS A 145 24.26 -3.34 -9.53
C LYS A 145 23.78 -4.70 -10.01
N ILE A 146 23.03 -4.71 -11.09
CA ILE A 146 22.46 -5.90 -11.71
C ILE A 146 23.32 -6.23 -12.93
N SER A 147 23.99 -7.37 -12.90
CA SER A 147 24.69 -7.87 -14.07
C SER A 147 23.70 -8.45 -15.09
N PHE A 148 24.14 -8.60 -16.34
CA PHE A 148 23.33 -9.26 -17.36
C PHE A 148 22.96 -10.69 -16.96
N TRP A 149 23.85 -11.40 -16.26
CA TRP A 149 23.62 -12.75 -15.77
C TRP A 149 22.59 -12.81 -14.65
N ASP A 150 22.53 -11.79 -13.79
CA ASP A 150 21.53 -11.72 -12.71
C ASP A 150 20.11 -11.60 -13.29
N VAL A 151 19.94 -10.77 -14.33
CA VAL A 151 18.66 -10.65 -15.05
C VAL A 151 18.26 -11.97 -15.71
N LEU A 152 19.22 -12.67 -16.31
CA LEU A 152 18.98 -13.94 -17.02
C LEU A 152 18.61 -15.08 -16.05
N MET A 153 19.07 -15.00 -14.80
CA MET A 153 18.81 -15.97 -13.73
C MET A 153 17.59 -15.62 -12.87
N GLY A 154 16.94 -14.47 -13.09
CA GLY A 154 15.73 -14.07 -12.37
C GLY A 154 15.96 -13.64 -10.91
N ILE A 155 17.16 -13.13 -10.60
CA ILE A 155 17.56 -12.60 -9.29
C ILE A 155 17.41 -11.07 -9.26
#